data_AF-A0A1V5G8J7-F1
#
_entry.id   AF-A0A1V5G8J7-F1
#
_cell.length_a   1.000
_cell.length_b   1.000
_cell.length_c   1.000
_cell.angle_alpha   90.00
_cell.angle_beta   90.00
_cell.angle_gamma   90.00
#
_symmetry.space_group_name_H-M   'P 1'
#
loop_
_entity.id
_entity.type
_entity.pdbx_description
1 polymer ?
#
loop_
_entity_poly.entity_id
_entity_poly.type
_entity_poly.pdbx_seq_one_letter_code
_entity_poly.pdbx_strand_id
1 'polypeptide(L)'
;MRSSGSTVPALQIGLPNGYDQNGGATDVSTAPGFPGNISNYSTIRSDIFLTNAGPTVLATYGQQELLLAEAAKRGWSVGAGAATHYNNGVTAAMEQFVQYNASAAIAGVDITAYLTAHPYADSYDQINSQYWLASFLDWYETWSNWRRSGYPALTPVNYVGNATGGQIPRRMLYPSSEASANGTNYDAAISSQGTNTFMTRVWWDKP
;
A
#
# COMPACT_ATOMS: atom_id res chain seq x y z
N MET A 1 14.42 -8.16 3.06
CA MET A 1 15.47 -9.17 3.31
C MET A 1 14.79 -10.48 3.60
N ARG A 2 15.42 -11.63 3.30
CA ARG A 2 14.89 -12.90 3.81
C ARG A 2 15.03 -12.96 5.33
N SER A 3 14.24 -13.79 6.03
CA SER A 3 14.48 -14.04 7.46
C SER A 3 15.87 -14.65 7.73
N SER A 4 16.49 -15.25 6.71
CA SER A 4 17.91 -15.65 6.73
C SER A 4 18.91 -14.48 6.69
N GLY A 5 18.46 -13.24 6.59
CA GLY A 5 19.28 -12.03 6.51
C GLY A 5 19.72 -11.64 5.09
N SER A 6 19.42 -12.46 4.07
CA SER A 6 19.86 -12.15 2.69
C SER A 6 19.16 -10.91 2.12
N THR A 7 19.95 -9.96 1.63
CA THR A 7 19.52 -8.73 0.96
C THR A 7 19.68 -8.79 -0.56
N VAL A 8 20.11 -9.93 -1.12
CA VAL A 8 20.34 -10.09 -2.56
C VAL A 8 19.00 -9.91 -3.31
N PRO A 9 18.88 -8.92 -4.23
CA PRO A 9 17.61 -8.61 -4.89
C PRO A 9 16.98 -9.80 -5.63
N ALA A 10 17.79 -10.58 -6.37
CA ALA A 10 17.32 -11.74 -7.13
C ALA A 10 16.76 -12.88 -6.26
N LEU A 11 17.01 -12.85 -4.95
CA LEU A 11 16.49 -13.83 -4.00
C LEU A 11 15.21 -13.35 -3.29
N GLN A 12 14.80 -12.09 -3.47
CA GLN A 12 13.65 -11.56 -2.76
C GLN A 12 12.35 -12.07 -3.40
N ILE A 13 11.50 -12.68 -2.57
CA ILE A 13 10.20 -13.21 -2.97
C ILE A 13 9.18 -12.90 -1.89
N GLY A 14 7.99 -12.45 -2.29
CA GLY A 14 6.89 -12.17 -1.36
C GLY A 14 6.20 -13.45 -0.91
N LEU A 15 5.80 -13.51 0.36
CA LEU A 15 4.88 -14.54 0.84
C LEU A 15 3.49 -14.29 0.20
N PRO A 16 2.88 -15.26 -0.49
CA PRO A 16 1.52 -15.10 -0.99
C PRO A 16 0.54 -14.81 0.15
N ASN A 17 -0.33 -13.81 -0.04
CA ASN A 17 -1.30 -13.43 0.98
C ASN A 17 -2.27 -14.59 1.29
N GLY A 18 -2.61 -14.77 2.57
CA GLY A 18 -3.56 -15.81 3.01
C GLY A 18 -2.97 -17.15 3.41
N TYR A 19 -1.65 -17.33 3.29
CA TYR A 19 -0.97 -18.55 3.72
C TYR A 19 -0.27 -18.38 5.07
N ASP A 20 -0.25 -19.44 5.87
CA ASP A 20 0.35 -19.50 7.21
C ASP A 20 1.03 -20.84 7.50
N GLN A 21 1.46 -21.05 8.74
CA GLN A 21 2.06 -22.32 9.20
C GLN A 21 1.11 -23.18 10.04
N ASN A 22 -0.19 -22.87 10.04
CA ASN A 22 -1.18 -23.54 10.90
C ASN A 22 -1.71 -24.84 10.28
N GLY A 23 -1.28 -25.18 9.06
CA GLY A 23 -1.73 -26.34 8.33
C GLY A 23 -3.07 -26.13 7.61
N GLY A 24 -3.65 -27.22 7.10
CA GLY A 24 -4.96 -27.19 6.43
C GLY A 24 -4.93 -26.50 5.08
N ALA A 25 -6.04 -25.84 4.71
CA ALA A 25 -6.21 -25.22 3.40
C ALA A 25 -5.34 -23.97 3.16
N THR A 26 -4.77 -23.40 4.22
CA THR A 26 -3.93 -22.19 4.19
C THR A 26 -2.46 -22.50 4.45
N ASP A 27 -2.06 -23.77 4.45
CA ASP A 27 -0.67 -24.17 4.70
C ASP A 27 0.28 -23.63 3.62
N VAL A 28 1.23 -22.80 4.04
CA VAL A 28 2.24 -22.17 3.16
C VAL A 28 3.08 -23.18 2.38
N SER A 29 3.25 -24.41 2.88
CA SER A 29 4.00 -25.46 2.17
C SER A 29 3.30 -25.92 0.90
N THR A 30 1.98 -25.69 0.81
CA THR A 30 1.16 -25.98 -0.38
C THR A 30 1.03 -24.77 -1.32
N ALA A 31 1.55 -23.61 -0.93
CA ALA A 31 1.45 -22.39 -1.72
C ALA A 31 2.22 -22.51 -3.05
N PRO A 32 1.69 -21.96 -4.15
CA PRO A 32 2.42 -21.87 -5.41
C PRO A 32 3.78 -21.17 -5.23
N GLY A 33 4.86 -21.83 -5.66
CA GLY A 33 6.21 -21.27 -5.57
C GLY A 33 6.84 -21.32 -4.18
N PHE A 34 6.33 -22.18 -3.26
CA PHE A 34 6.90 -22.33 -1.92
C PHE A 34 8.42 -22.61 -1.96
N PRO A 35 9.26 -21.79 -1.33
CA PRO A 35 10.72 -21.90 -1.39
C PRO A 35 11.29 -22.95 -0.43
N GLY A 36 10.50 -23.96 -0.05
CA GLY A 36 10.86 -25.03 0.89
C GLY A 36 10.89 -24.62 2.37
N ASN A 37 11.07 -23.34 2.67
CA ASN A 37 11.07 -22.81 4.04
C ASN A 37 10.49 -21.39 4.07
N ILE A 38 9.58 -21.11 5.01
CA ILE A 38 8.96 -19.78 5.13
C ILE A 38 9.99 -18.66 5.34
N SER A 39 11.13 -18.96 5.96
CA SER A 39 12.23 -18.02 6.19
C SER A 39 12.90 -17.53 4.90
N ASN A 40 12.62 -18.17 3.76
CA ASN A 40 13.10 -17.74 2.46
C ASN A 40 12.22 -16.66 1.81
N TYR A 41 11.05 -16.35 2.38
CA TYR A 41 10.29 -15.17 1.98
C TYR A 41 10.91 -13.89 2.53
N SER A 42 10.70 -12.80 1.79
CA SER A 42 11.17 -11.48 2.15
C SER A 42 10.32 -10.86 3.25
N THR A 43 10.99 -10.38 4.29
CA THR A 43 10.47 -9.51 5.33
C THR A 43 11.04 -8.09 5.17
N ILE A 44 10.43 -7.14 5.87
CA ILE A 44 10.96 -5.79 5.94
C ILE A 44 12.36 -5.78 6.58
N ARG A 45 13.26 -4.94 6.06
CA ARG A 45 14.58 -4.70 6.67
C ARG A 45 14.42 -3.91 7.97
N SER A 46 14.29 -4.62 9.08
CA SER A 46 14.10 -4.01 10.41
C SER A 46 15.29 -3.14 10.83
N ASP A 47 16.50 -3.48 10.39
CA ASP A 47 17.74 -2.73 10.59
C ASP A 47 17.74 -1.34 9.93
N ILE A 48 16.88 -1.14 8.93
CA ILE A 48 16.70 0.14 8.23
C ILE A 48 15.41 0.82 8.67
N PHE A 49 14.29 0.11 8.54
CA PHE A 49 12.95 0.72 8.57
C PHE A 49 12.27 0.69 9.94
N LEU A 50 12.75 -0.15 10.87
CA LEU A 50 12.14 -0.32 12.20
C LEU A 50 13.09 0.11 13.33
N THR A 51 13.97 1.08 13.04
CA THR A 51 14.89 1.64 14.03
C THR A 51 14.19 2.72 14.86
N ASN A 52 14.61 2.90 16.12
CA ASN A 52 14.02 3.93 17.00
C ASN A 52 14.28 5.37 16.52
N ALA A 53 15.27 5.57 15.65
CA ALA A 53 15.58 6.87 15.05
C ALA A 53 14.94 7.06 13.66
N GLY A 54 14.20 6.06 13.16
CA GLY A 54 13.54 6.13 11.87
C GLY A 54 12.44 7.20 11.85
N PRO A 55 12.29 7.95 10.74
CA PRO A 55 11.25 8.95 10.62
C PRO A 55 9.85 8.31 10.49
N THR A 56 8.85 8.98 11.07
CA THR A 56 7.44 8.75 10.74
C THR A 56 7.05 9.67 9.61
N VAL A 57 6.84 9.11 8.43
CA VAL A 57 6.41 9.85 7.24
C VAL A 57 4.91 10.13 7.33
N LEU A 58 4.52 11.37 7.05
CA LEU A 58 3.11 11.81 6.98
C LEU A 58 2.72 12.26 5.57
N ALA A 59 3.65 12.89 4.87
CA ALA A 59 3.49 13.33 3.49
C ALA A 59 4.89 13.46 2.85
N THR A 60 5.02 13.09 1.59
CA THR A 60 6.29 13.19 0.86
C THR A 60 6.15 13.97 -0.44
N TYR A 61 7.27 14.51 -0.89
CA TYR A 61 7.36 15.13 -2.21
C TYR A 61 6.99 14.13 -3.32
N GLY A 62 7.40 12.86 -3.19
CA GLY A 62 7.05 11.80 -4.14
C GLY A 62 5.55 11.56 -4.25
N GLN A 63 4.85 11.48 -3.11
CA GLN A 63 3.39 11.40 -3.07
C GLN A 63 2.74 12.62 -3.73
N GLN A 64 3.24 13.82 -3.43
CA GLN A 64 2.66 15.05 -3.98
C GLN A 64 2.82 15.14 -5.50
N GLU A 65 4.00 14.82 -6.04
CA GLU A 65 4.22 14.77 -7.48
C GLU A 65 3.30 13.73 -8.15
N LEU A 66 3.07 12.57 -7.54
CA LEU A 66 2.14 11.58 -8.07
C LEU A 66 0.66 12.06 -8.03
N LEU A 67 0.26 12.82 -7.02
CA LEU A 67 -1.04 13.49 -7.01
C LEU A 67 -1.15 14.55 -8.11
N LEU A 68 -0.09 15.32 -8.35
CA LEU A 68 -0.02 16.29 -9.45
C LEU A 68 -0.04 15.58 -10.81
N ALA A 69 0.58 14.40 -10.94
CA ALA A 69 0.52 13.58 -12.14
C ALA A 69 -0.92 13.15 -12.44
N GLU A 70 -1.66 12.68 -11.42
CA GLU A 70 -3.07 12.33 -11.57
C GLU A 70 -3.92 13.57 -11.92
N ALA A 71 -3.68 14.71 -11.25
CA ALA A 71 -4.39 15.95 -11.51
C ALA A 71 -4.16 16.44 -12.95
N ALA A 72 -2.91 16.44 -13.43
CA ALA A 72 -2.56 16.76 -14.81
C ALA A 72 -3.26 15.81 -15.80
N LYS A 73 -3.29 14.49 -15.51
CA LYS A 73 -4.01 13.50 -16.32
C LYS A 73 -5.53 13.76 -16.36
N ARG A 74 -6.10 14.28 -15.27
CA ARG A 74 -7.50 14.73 -15.18
C ARG A 74 -7.76 16.05 -15.91
N GLY A 75 -6.73 16.68 -16.48
CA GLY A 75 -6.82 17.95 -17.20
C GLY A 75 -6.74 19.19 -16.30
N TRP A 76 -6.28 19.05 -15.05
CA TRP A 76 -6.09 20.19 -14.15
C TRP A 76 -4.76 20.90 -14.46
N SER A 77 -4.77 22.23 -14.34
CA SER A 77 -3.56 23.04 -14.52
C SER A 77 -2.70 23.00 -13.25
N VAL A 78 -1.63 22.20 -13.28
CA VAL A 78 -0.74 21.98 -12.12
C VAL A 78 0.73 22.30 -12.41
N GLY A 79 0.99 23.07 -13.47
CA GLY A 79 2.33 23.55 -13.82
C GLY A 79 3.04 22.70 -14.86
N ALA A 80 3.29 21.42 -14.58
CA ALA A 80 3.92 20.49 -15.53
C ALA A 80 2.94 19.42 -16.05
N GLY A 81 3.38 18.67 -17.07
CA GLY A 81 2.60 17.57 -17.63
C GLY A 81 2.64 16.33 -16.73
N ALA A 82 1.66 15.43 -16.91
CA ALA A 82 1.52 14.22 -16.10
C ALA A 82 2.76 13.32 -16.15
N ALA A 83 3.42 13.19 -17.30
CA ALA A 83 4.65 12.42 -17.45
C ALA A 83 5.82 12.97 -16.62
N THR A 84 5.97 14.30 -16.58
CA THR A 84 6.99 14.97 -15.77
C THR A 84 6.76 14.73 -14.29
N HIS A 85 5.54 14.99 -13.82
CA HIS A 85 5.16 14.76 -12.42
C HIS A 85 5.28 13.29 -12.02
N TYR A 86 4.90 12.36 -12.89
CA TYR A 86 5.08 10.93 -12.64
C TYR A 86 6.56 10.56 -12.44
N ASN A 87 7.43 10.99 -13.36
CA ASN A 87 8.86 10.69 -13.27
C ASN A 87 9.51 11.31 -12.03
N ASN A 88 9.15 12.55 -11.68
CA ASN A 88 9.60 13.22 -10.47
C ASN A 88 9.13 12.46 -9.22
N GLY A 89 7.86 12.04 -9.19
CA GLY A 89 7.27 11.33 -8.07
C GLY A 89 7.92 9.98 -7.82
N VAL A 90 8.15 9.19 -8.88
CA VAL A 90 8.86 7.90 -8.79
C VAL A 90 10.30 8.09 -8.32
N THR A 91 11.01 9.07 -8.88
CA THR A 91 12.39 9.39 -8.49
C THR A 91 12.46 9.74 -7.01
N ALA A 92 11.64 10.70 -6.56
CA ALA A 92 11.60 11.14 -5.18
C ALA A 92 11.19 10.01 -4.21
N ALA A 93 10.24 9.16 -4.61
CA ALA A 93 9.82 8.01 -3.80
C ALA A 93 10.94 6.97 -3.64
N MET A 94 11.82 6.80 -4.63
CA MET A 94 13.01 5.94 -4.51
C MET A 94 14.09 6.58 -3.65
N GLU A 95 14.35 7.88 -3.83
CA GLU A 95 15.37 8.61 -3.08
C GLU A 95 15.01 8.76 -1.60
N GLN A 96 13.72 8.77 -1.24
CA GLN A 96 13.27 9.05 0.13
C GLN A 96 13.84 8.07 1.17
N PHE A 97 14.16 6.82 0.79
CA PHE A 97 14.58 5.79 1.74
C PHE A 97 15.91 6.12 2.43
N VAL A 98 16.76 6.96 1.84
CA VAL A 98 17.99 7.44 2.48
C VAL A 98 17.74 8.15 3.81
N GLN A 99 16.54 8.71 4.02
CA GLN A 99 16.12 9.36 5.26
C GLN A 99 15.95 8.37 6.42
N TYR A 100 15.68 7.09 6.14
CA TYR A 100 15.64 6.04 7.16
C TYR A 100 17.05 5.57 7.53
N ASN A 101 17.90 5.39 6.53
CA ASN A 101 19.28 4.98 6.70
C ASN A 101 20.07 5.27 5.43
N ALA A 102 21.31 5.76 5.55
CA ALA A 102 22.17 6.04 4.39
C ALA A 102 22.41 4.79 3.51
N SER A 103 22.41 3.59 4.08
CA SER A 103 22.55 2.33 3.34
C SER A 103 21.31 1.94 2.52
N ALA A 104 20.20 2.67 2.66
CA ALA A 104 19.00 2.51 1.85
C ALA A 104 19.00 3.38 0.59
N ALA A 105 20.06 4.18 0.35
CA ALA A 105 20.19 5.00 -0.84
C ALA A 105 20.13 4.14 -2.11
N ILE A 106 19.32 4.58 -3.08
CA ILE A 106 19.23 3.99 -4.41
C ILE A 106 20.06 4.86 -5.35
N ALA A 107 20.96 4.26 -6.13
CA ALA A 107 21.80 5.01 -7.05
C ALA A 107 20.95 5.62 -8.18
N GLY A 108 21.23 6.88 -8.55
CA GLY A 108 20.46 7.57 -9.60
C GLY A 108 20.47 6.84 -10.96
N VAL A 109 21.51 6.06 -11.24
CA VAL A 109 21.58 5.19 -12.44
C VAL A 109 20.53 4.08 -12.40
N ASP A 110 20.26 3.50 -11.23
CA ASP A 110 19.26 2.44 -11.07
C ASP A 110 17.84 3.01 -11.16
N ILE A 111 17.62 4.21 -10.61
CA ILE A 111 16.35 4.94 -10.76
C ILE A 111 16.09 5.26 -12.24
N THR A 112 17.10 5.76 -12.94
CA THR A 112 17.01 6.06 -14.38
C THR A 112 16.73 4.80 -15.19
N ALA A 113 17.41 3.68 -14.89
CA ALA A 113 17.18 2.40 -15.52
C ALA A 113 15.74 1.90 -15.28
N TYR A 114 15.22 2.05 -14.05
CA TYR A 114 13.84 1.69 -13.72
C TYR A 114 12.82 2.50 -14.54
N LEU A 115 12.96 3.82 -14.59
CA LEU A 115 12.07 4.70 -15.35
C LEU A 115 12.16 4.48 -16.86
N THR A 116 13.33 4.09 -17.37
CA THR A 116 13.51 3.71 -18.77
C THR A 116 12.79 2.40 -19.09
N ALA A 117 12.84 1.42 -18.19
CA ALA A 117 12.16 0.15 -18.34
C ALA A 117 10.63 0.24 -18.10
N HIS A 118 10.19 1.22 -17.31
CA HIS A 118 8.78 1.43 -16.94
C HIS A 118 8.34 2.88 -17.23
N PRO A 119 8.37 3.31 -18.50
CA PRO A 119 8.05 4.67 -18.86
C PRO A 119 6.58 4.99 -18.54
N TYR A 120 6.29 6.27 -18.31
CA TYR A 120 4.91 6.73 -18.16
C TYR A 120 4.08 6.35 -19.38
N ALA A 121 2.96 5.67 -19.14
CA ALA A 121 2.09 5.07 -20.15
C ALA A 121 0.68 5.69 -20.13
N ASP A 122 0.55 6.92 -19.62
CA ASP A 122 -0.73 7.64 -19.52
C ASP A 122 -1.84 6.82 -18.82
N SER A 123 -1.51 6.16 -17.71
CA SER A 123 -2.41 5.26 -16.99
C SER A 123 -2.67 5.72 -15.55
N TYR A 124 -3.95 5.74 -15.14
CA TYR A 124 -4.34 5.98 -13.75
C TYR A 124 -3.84 4.86 -12.83
N ASP A 125 -3.86 3.62 -13.32
CA ASP A 125 -3.31 2.47 -12.61
C ASP A 125 -1.83 2.70 -12.33
N GLN A 126 -1.06 3.06 -13.36
CA GLN A 126 0.37 3.25 -13.21
C GLN A 126 0.71 4.35 -12.17
N ILE A 127 0.03 5.50 -12.23
CA ILE A 127 0.22 6.58 -11.25
C ILE A 127 -0.11 6.10 -9.84
N ASN A 128 -1.26 5.44 -9.66
CA ASN A 128 -1.72 5.05 -8.33
C ASN A 128 -1.02 3.82 -7.76
N SER A 129 -0.53 2.93 -8.62
CA SER A 129 0.34 1.83 -8.24
C SER A 129 1.70 2.34 -7.77
N GLN A 130 2.26 3.37 -8.42
CA GLN A 130 3.44 4.06 -7.89
C GLN A 130 3.14 4.82 -6.59
N TYR A 131 1.95 5.41 -6.46
CA TYR A 131 1.53 6.06 -5.20
C TYR A 131 1.43 5.04 -4.07
N TRP A 132 0.86 3.87 -4.34
CA TRP A 132 0.79 2.76 -3.40
C TRP A 132 2.19 2.31 -2.93
N LEU A 133 3.17 2.27 -3.84
CA LEU A 133 4.58 1.98 -3.49
C LEU A 133 5.25 3.13 -2.72
N ALA A 134 5.00 4.38 -3.11
CA ALA A 134 5.58 5.57 -2.49
C ALA A 134 5.12 5.75 -1.02
N SER A 135 3.91 5.29 -0.72
CA SER A 135 3.32 5.27 0.63
C SER A 135 3.76 4.07 1.47
N PHE A 136 4.79 3.32 1.07
CA PHE A 136 5.38 2.29 1.91
C PHE A 136 5.73 2.85 3.31
N LEU A 137 5.32 2.14 4.37
CA LEU A 137 5.35 2.55 5.79
C LEU A 137 4.30 3.59 6.23
N ASP A 138 3.54 4.17 5.29
CA ASP A 138 2.35 4.96 5.58
C ASP A 138 1.09 4.19 5.16
N TRP A 139 0.69 3.27 6.02
CA TRP A 139 -0.43 2.36 5.74
C TRP A 139 -1.78 3.07 5.72
N TYR A 140 -1.93 4.19 6.45
CA TYR A 140 -3.16 4.97 6.46
C TYR A 140 -3.41 5.58 5.08
N GLU A 141 -2.38 6.18 4.50
CA GLU A 141 -2.45 6.79 3.17
C GLU A 141 -2.54 5.72 2.08
N THR A 142 -1.79 4.63 2.21
CA THR A 142 -1.86 3.47 1.30
C THR A 142 -3.28 2.92 1.19
N TRP A 143 -3.94 2.64 2.33
CA TRP A 143 -5.30 2.10 2.35
C TRP A 143 -6.35 3.13 1.90
N SER A 144 -6.13 4.42 2.18
CA SER A 144 -7.03 5.49 1.76
C SER A 144 -6.97 5.72 0.25
N ASN A 145 -5.76 5.84 -0.32
CA ASN A 145 -5.61 6.01 -1.76
C ASN A 145 -6.05 4.78 -2.55
N TRP A 146 -5.80 3.55 -2.06
CA TRP A 146 -6.34 2.35 -2.72
C TRP A 146 -7.87 2.36 -2.77
N ARG A 147 -8.55 2.70 -1.66
CA ARG A 147 -10.02 2.81 -1.65
C ARG A 147 -10.54 3.90 -2.59
N ARG A 148 -9.82 5.02 -2.72
CA ARG A 148 -10.20 6.17 -3.56
C ARG A 148 -9.94 5.91 -5.05
N SER A 149 -8.81 5.31 -5.38
CA SER A 149 -8.35 5.11 -6.76
C SER A 149 -8.82 3.79 -7.36
N GLY A 150 -9.01 2.75 -6.53
CA GLY A 150 -9.19 1.38 -6.95
C GLY A 150 -7.89 0.66 -7.35
N TYR A 151 -6.73 1.31 -7.24
CA TYR A 151 -5.44 0.80 -7.70
C TYR A 151 -4.41 0.65 -6.57
N PRO A 152 -3.49 -0.34 -6.67
CA PRO A 152 -3.47 -1.40 -7.67
C PRO A 152 -4.71 -2.31 -7.57
N ALA A 153 -4.98 -3.07 -8.63
CA ALA A 153 -6.05 -4.08 -8.62
C ALA A 153 -5.67 -5.24 -7.69
N LEU A 154 -6.01 -5.10 -6.41
CA LEU A 154 -5.72 -6.09 -5.38
C LEU A 154 -6.62 -7.32 -5.53
N THR A 155 -6.01 -8.50 -5.40
CA THR A 155 -6.74 -9.77 -5.31
C THR A 155 -7.11 -10.03 -3.84
N PRO A 156 -8.41 -10.07 -3.49
CA PRO A 156 -8.83 -10.39 -2.14
C PRO A 156 -8.50 -11.83 -1.75
N VAL A 157 -8.37 -12.09 -0.45
CA VAL A 157 -8.17 -13.42 0.12
C VAL A 157 -9.33 -13.72 1.05
N ASN A 158 -9.86 -14.95 0.97
CA ASN A 158 -10.85 -15.45 1.90
C ASN A 158 -10.21 -16.44 2.89
N TYR A 159 -9.60 -15.90 3.94
CA TYR A 159 -9.02 -16.69 5.03
C TYR A 159 -10.12 -17.24 5.95
N VAL A 160 -9.88 -18.36 6.64
CA VAL A 160 -10.85 -18.99 7.53
C VAL A 160 -11.28 -18.01 8.64
N GLY A 161 -12.58 -17.80 8.81
CA GLY A 161 -13.12 -16.84 9.78
C GLY A 161 -13.11 -15.37 9.33
N ASN A 162 -12.89 -15.11 8.04
CA ASN A 162 -12.92 -13.76 7.48
C ASN A 162 -14.30 -13.09 7.66
N ALA A 163 -14.30 -11.88 8.23
CA ALA A 163 -15.51 -11.13 8.57
C ALA A 163 -16.21 -10.44 7.38
N THR A 164 -15.60 -10.44 6.20
CA THR A 164 -16.07 -9.75 4.99
C THR A 164 -16.42 -10.71 3.85
N GLY A 165 -16.41 -12.03 4.10
CA GLY A 165 -16.67 -13.04 3.08
C GLY A 165 -15.63 -13.04 1.95
N GLY A 166 -14.39 -12.67 2.24
CA GLY A 166 -13.29 -12.63 1.27
C GLY A 166 -13.20 -11.32 0.49
N GLN A 167 -13.70 -10.21 1.03
CA GLN A 167 -13.55 -8.87 0.44
C GLN A 167 -12.59 -8.01 1.26
N ILE A 168 -11.89 -7.07 0.61
CA ILE A 168 -10.99 -6.15 1.32
C ILE A 168 -11.82 -5.08 2.05
N PRO A 169 -11.67 -4.88 3.38
CA PRO A 169 -12.43 -3.89 4.14
C PRO A 169 -12.33 -2.47 3.57
N ARG A 170 -13.45 -1.74 3.62
CA ARG A 170 -13.61 -0.36 3.14
C ARG A 170 -13.61 0.67 4.25
N ARG A 171 -13.85 0.25 5.50
CA ARG A 171 -13.75 1.09 6.70
C ARG A 171 -13.51 0.27 7.95
N MET A 172 -13.22 0.95 9.06
CA MET A 172 -13.28 0.36 10.40
C MET A 172 -14.69 0.49 10.98
N LEU A 173 -15.05 -0.44 11.87
CA LEU A 173 -16.32 -0.39 12.59
C LEU A 173 -16.28 0.68 13.67
N TYR A 174 -17.43 1.27 13.99
CA TYR A 174 -17.58 1.93 15.28
C TYR A 174 -17.48 0.89 16.41
N PRO A 175 -16.84 1.23 17.54
CA PRO A 175 -16.84 0.38 18.73
C PRO A 175 -18.26 0.03 19.17
N SER A 176 -18.48 -1.21 19.58
CA SER A 176 -19.81 -1.65 20.04
C SER A 176 -20.31 -0.86 21.26
N SER A 177 -19.41 -0.33 22.08
CA SER A 177 -19.72 0.52 23.24
C SER A 177 -20.42 1.82 22.86
N GLU A 178 -20.18 2.37 21.66
CA GLU A 178 -20.81 3.62 21.20
C GLU A 178 -22.33 3.50 21.13
N ALA A 179 -22.86 2.33 20.77
CA ALA A 179 -24.29 2.10 20.72
C ALA A 179 -24.95 2.22 22.11
N SER A 180 -24.24 1.82 23.18
CA SER A 180 -24.72 1.93 24.56
C SER A 180 -24.45 3.28 25.21
N ALA A 181 -23.29 3.89 24.94
CA ALA A 181 -22.85 5.12 25.61
C ALA A 181 -23.33 6.40 24.91
N ASN A 182 -23.62 6.32 23.61
CA ASN A 182 -23.89 7.47 22.74
C ASN A 182 -24.94 7.15 21.65
N GLY A 183 -25.97 6.38 22.01
CA GLY A 183 -26.92 5.76 21.07
C GLY A 183 -27.55 6.73 20.06
N THR A 184 -28.02 7.91 20.49
CA THR A 184 -28.63 8.89 19.58
C THR A 184 -27.70 9.31 18.44
N ASN A 185 -26.42 9.58 18.73
CA ASN A 185 -25.45 9.99 17.71
C ASN A 185 -24.99 8.79 16.88
N TYR A 186 -24.87 7.61 17.49
CA TYR A 186 -24.59 6.37 16.78
C TYR A 186 -25.66 6.09 15.72
N ASP A 187 -26.94 6.13 16.09
CA ASP A 187 -28.06 5.87 15.18
C ASP A 187 -28.14 6.92 14.05
N ALA A 188 -27.88 8.19 14.35
CA ALA A 188 -27.79 9.24 13.34
C ALA A 188 -26.66 9.00 12.33
N ALA A 189 -25.50 8.53 12.80
CA ALA A 189 -24.38 8.18 11.92
C ALA A 189 -24.71 6.96 11.05
N ILE A 190 -25.34 5.91 11.60
CA ILE A 190 -25.76 4.72 10.84
C ILE A 190 -26.82 5.07 9.78
N SER A 191 -27.77 5.94 10.12
CA SER A 191 -28.79 6.41 9.17
C SER A 191 -28.18 7.18 7.98
N SER A 192 -27.15 8.00 8.23
CA SER A 192 -26.52 8.82 7.18
C SER A 192 -25.50 8.07 6.32
N GLN A 193 -24.70 7.19 6.92
CA GLN A 193 -23.60 6.51 6.21
C GLN A 193 -23.92 5.07 5.79
N GLY A 194 -24.97 4.46 6.36
CA GLY A 194 -25.27 3.04 6.27
C GLY A 194 -24.79 2.20 7.46
N THR A 195 -25.08 0.89 7.40
CA THR A 195 -24.87 -0.09 8.48
C THR A 195 -23.43 -0.15 8.99
N ASN A 196 -23.22 -0.53 10.26
CA ASN A 196 -21.90 -0.71 10.86
C ASN A 196 -21.23 -2.01 10.38
N THR A 197 -20.77 -2.03 9.14
CA THR A 197 -20.04 -3.15 8.54
C THR A 197 -18.72 -2.68 7.96
N PHE A 198 -17.76 -3.60 7.81
CA PHE A 198 -16.47 -3.35 7.17
C PHE A 198 -16.62 -2.98 5.68
N MET A 199 -17.75 -3.30 5.06
CA MET A 199 -17.98 -3.10 3.63
C MET A 199 -18.72 -1.81 3.29
N THR A 200 -19.34 -1.17 4.28
CA THR A 200 -19.93 0.16 4.10
C THR A 200 -18.84 1.14 3.69
N ARG A 201 -19.04 1.85 2.58
CA ARG A 201 -18.06 2.81 2.06
C ARG A 201 -18.14 4.14 2.79
N VAL A 202 -17.01 4.80 2.91
CA VAL A 202 -16.93 6.19 3.38
C VAL A 202 -17.35 7.15 2.26
N TRP A 203 -17.75 8.37 2.60
CA TRP A 203 -18.41 9.30 1.65
C TRP A 203 -17.59 9.62 0.38
N TRP A 204 -16.26 9.59 0.47
CA TRP A 204 -15.35 9.84 -0.65
C TRP A 204 -15.02 8.57 -1.45
N ASP A 205 -15.27 7.39 -0.90
CA ASP A 205 -15.04 6.11 -1.55
C ASP A 205 -16.26 5.79 -2.43
N LYS A 206 -16.21 6.24 -3.68
CA LYS A 206 -17.29 6.05 -4.66
C LYS A 206 -17.00 4.86 -5.60
N PRO A 207 -18.02 4.09 -6.03
CA PRO A 207 -17.87 3.01 -7.01
C PRO A 207 -17.37 3.48 -8.38
#